data_AF-A0A8H7FDA5-F1
#
_entry.id   AF-A0A8H7FDA5-F1
#
_cell.length_a   1.000
_cell.length_b   1.000
_cell.length_c   1.000
_cell.angle_alpha   90.00
_cell.angle_beta   90.00
_cell.angle_gamma   90.00
#
_symmetry.space_group_name_H-M   'P 1'
#
loop_
_entity.id
_entity.type
_entity.pdbx_description
1 polymer ?
#
loop_
_entity_poly.entity_id
_entity_poly.type
_entity_poly.pdbx_seq_one_letter_code
_entity_poly.pdbx_strand_id
1 'polypeptide(L)'
;MFWATWAVYNICLTIVFGVLHQGGVVPSLFYMHDQLAALNHTQSARLIYWKTYMPPWHLLAIQEAGASAIVLQGNLADAAASSSGETNTTTYVITTFAMKASLPPAIERCLTFEHAMFPHLDLDHIGESVKLGWKGGLSLGIWIVDMMCIERSSNLGDALPLQIE
;
A
#
# COMPACT_ATOMS: atom_id res chain seq x y z
N MET A 1 -32.76 -20.59 18.95
CA MET A 1 -31.71 -20.82 17.93
C MET A 1 -31.32 -19.55 17.19
N PHE A 2 -32.27 -18.72 16.77
CA PHE A 2 -32.01 -17.43 16.09
C PHE A 2 -30.90 -16.57 16.72
N TRP A 3 -31.01 -16.23 18.00
CA TRP A 3 -30.04 -15.36 18.68
C TRP A 3 -28.61 -15.91 18.70
N ALA A 4 -28.46 -17.23 18.82
CA ALA A 4 -27.14 -17.87 18.79
C ALA A 4 -26.53 -17.79 17.39
N THR A 5 -27.29 -18.15 16.34
CA THR A 5 -26.82 -18.04 14.96
C THR A 5 -26.50 -16.60 14.57
N TRP A 6 -27.37 -15.66 14.97
CA TRP A 6 -27.17 -14.23 14.76
C TRP A 6 -25.90 -13.73 15.43
N ALA A 7 -25.68 -14.10 16.70
CA ALA A 7 -24.49 -13.69 17.44
C ALA A 7 -23.21 -14.25 16.80
N VAL A 8 -23.20 -15.55 16.45
CA VAL A 8 -22.05 -16.19 15.78
C VAL A 8 -21.74 -15.49 14.46
N TYR A 9 -22.75 -15.19 13.64
CA TYR A 9 -22.55 -14.51 12.37
C TYR A 9 -21.95 -13.11 12.54
N ASN A 10 -22.48 -12.30 13.47
CA ASN A 10 -21.96 -10.96 13.72
C ASN A 10 -20.54 -10.98 14.30
N ILE A 11 -20.22 -11.94 15.16
CA ILE A 11 -18.86 -12.11 15.68
C ILE A 11 -17.90 -12.46 14.53
N CYS A 12 -18.26 -13.42 13.68
CA CYS A 12 -17.45 -13.79 12.51
C CYS A 12 -17.24 -12.60 11.57
N LEU A 13 -18.31 -11.85 11.24
CA LEU A 13 -18.20 -10.66 10.40
C LEU A 13 -17.34 -9.58 11.05
N THR A 14 -17.47 -9.36 12.35
CA THR A 14 -16.64 -8.39 13.08
C THR A 14 -15.18 -8.76 13.02
N ILE A 15 -14.85 -10.04 13.16
CA ILE A 15 -13.46 -10.52 13.03
C ILE A 15 -12.95 -10.32 11.60
N VAL A 16 -13.71 -10.74 10.58
CA VAL A 16 -13.26 -10.65 9.18
C VAL A 16 -13.15 -9.20 8.72
N PHE A 17 -14.20 -8.40 8.88
CA PHE A 17 -14.24 -7.05 8.32
C PHE A 17 -13.66 -6.00 9.26
N GLY A 18 -13.89 -6.12 10.56
CA GLY A 18 -13.39 -5.16 11.55
C GLY A 18 -11.92 -5.37 11.91
N VAL A 19 -11.50 -6.63 12.10
CA VAL A 19 -10.12 -6.92 12.52
C VAL A 19 -9.24 -7.27 11.32
N LEU A 20 -9.56 -8.33 10.59
CA LEU A 20 -8.66 -8.82 9.54
C LEU A 20 -8.60 -7.88 8.35
N HIS A 21 -9.71 -7.37 7.85
CA HIS A 21 -9.71 -6.53 6.65
C HIS A 21 -9.21 -5.11 6.93
N GLN A 22 -9.61 -4.48 8.04
CA GLN A 22 -9.27 -3.08 8.32
C GLN A 22 -8.06 -2.90 9.26
N GLY A 23 -7.63 -3.97 9.94
CA GLY A 23 -6.64 -3.92 11.01
C GLY A 23 -5.26 -3.41 10.62
N GLY A 24 -4.86 -3.45 9.35
CA GLY A 24 -3.57 -2.91 8.90
C GLY A 24 -3.69 -1.58 8.16
N VAL A 25 -4.84 -1.26 7.57
CA VAL A 25 -5.04 0.00 6.84
C VAL A 25 -5.08 1.18 7.82
N VAL A 26 -5.86 1.07 8.90
CA VAL A 26 -5.97 2.20 9.86
C VAL A 26 -4.62 2.48 10.54
N PRO A 27 -3.87 1.47 11.04
CA PRO A 27 -2.53 1.70 11.56
C PRO A 27 -1.52 2.19 10.53
N SER A 28 -1.60 1.76 9.26
CA SER A 28 -0.71 2.29 8.21
C SER A 28 -0.93 3.78 8.00
N LEU A 29 -2.16 4.28 8.18
CA LEU A 29 -2.47 5.70 8.07
C LEU A 29 -1.85 6.51 9.19
N PHE A 30 -1.99 6.06 10.45
CA PHE A 30 -1.38 6.75 11.58
C PHE A 30 0.14 6.74 11.49
N TYR A 31 0.73 5.61 11.13
CA TYR A 31 2.18 5.52 10.94
C TYR A 31 2.67 6.47 9.84
N MET A 32 1.97 6.54 8.71
CA MET A 32 2.31 7.46 7.64
C MET A 32 2.10 8.92 8.03
N HIS A 33 1.05 9.23 8.79
CA HIS A 33 0.83 10.56 9.33
C HIS A 33 2.01 11.02 10.19
N ASP A 34 2.48 10.17 11.10
CA ASP A 34 3.64 10.46 11.95
C ASP A 34 4.93 10.63 11.13
N GLN A 35 5.15 9.77 10.12
CA GLN A 35 6.30 9.87 9.24
C GLN A 35 6.29 11.17 8.42
N LEU A 36 5.12 11.61 7.95
CA LEU A 36 4.96 12.85 7.20
C LEU A 36 5.15 14.07 8.09
N ALA A 37 4.63 14.02 9.33
CA ALA A 37 4.81 15.09 10.31
C ALA A 37 6.28 15.27 10.73
N ALA A 38 7.10 14.23 10.62
CA ALA A 38 8.54 14.27 10.90
C ALA A 38 9.39 14.83 9.73
N LEU A 39 8.81 15.06 8.55
CA LEU A 39 9.53 15.62 7.41
C LEU A 39 9.86 17.11 7.63
N ASN A 40 11.04 17.52 7.18
CA ASN A 40 11.40 18.93 7.13
C ASN A 40 10.68 19.64 5.97
N HIS A 41 10.54 20.97 6.05
CA HIS A 41 9.92 21.81 5.00
C HIS A 41 10.56 21.72 3.60
N THR A 42 11.71 21.06 3.46
CA THR A 42 12.43 20.87 2.20
C THR A 42 12.22 19.48 1.59
N GLN A 43 11.44 18.61 2.25
CA GLN A 43 11.19 17.23 1.87
C GLN A 43 9.72 17.03 1.55
N SER A 44 9.46 16.27 0.48
CA SER A 44 8.12 15.86 0.08
C SER A 44 8.00 14.34 0.22
N ALA A 45 6.79 13.84 0.45
CA ALA A 45 6.54 12.40 0.47
C ALA A 45 5.31 12.06 -0.36
N ARG A 46 5.43 11.06 -1.21
CA ARG A 46 4.33 10.55 -2.04
C ARG A 46 3.88 9.21 -1.48
N LEU A 47 2.58 9.00 -1.36
CA LEU A 47 2.01 7.76 -0.84
C LEU A 47 1.20 7.09 -1.93
N ILE A 48 1.36 5.79 -2.10
CA ILE A 48 0.66 5.04 -3.14
C ILE A 48 0.06 3.82 -2.48
N TYR A 49 -1.27 3.82 -2.34
CA TYR A 49 -1.99 2.62 -1.90
C TYR A 49 -2.31 1.79 -3.14
N TRP A 50 -1.53 0.73 -3.36
CA TRP A 50 -1.60 -0.09 -4.57
C TRP A 50 -2.18 -1.48 -4.26
N LYS A 51 -3.17 -1.90 -5.07
CA LYS A 51 -3.85 -3.21 -4.94
C LYS A 51 -4.17 -3.55 -3.47
N THR A 52 -4.77 -2.59 -2.78
CA THR A 52 -5.22 -2.69 -1.38
C THR A 52 -6.41 -1.76 -1.20
N TYR A 53 -7.14 -1.93 -0.09
CA TYR A 53 -8.30 -1.12 0.23
C TYR A 53 -7.92 0.36 0.37
N MET A 54 -8.67 1.24 -0.30
CA MET A 54 -8.40 2.67 -0.26
C MET A 54 -8.72 3.23 1.13
N PRO A 55 -7.78 3.93 1.76
CA PRO A 55 -8.01 4.39 3.11
C PRO A 55 -8.91 5.63 3.19
N PRO A 56 -9.54 5.87 4.36
CA PRO A 56 -10.27 7.10 4.61
C PRO A 56 -9.32 8.30 4.72
N TRP A 57 -9.35 9.16 3.70
CA TRP A 57 -8.47 10.32 3.51
C TRP A 57 -8.42 11.32 4.67
N HIS A 58 -9.52 11.48 5.40
CA HIS A 58 -9.61 12.43 6.52
C HIS A 58 -8.70 12.07 7.69
N LEU A 59 -8.28 10.80 7.81
CA LEU A 59 -7.33 10.35 8.84
C LEU A 59 -5.86 10.65 8.48
N LEU A 60 -5.57 10.92 7.20
CA LEU A 60 -4.20 11.24 6.79
C LEU A 60 -3.82 12.69 7.15
N ALA A 61 -4.81 13.52 7.53
CA ALA A 61 -4.67 14.90 8.02
C ALA A 61 -3.44 15.63 7.43
N ILE A 62 -3.41 15.71 6.09
CA ILE A 62 -2.41 16.46 5.34
C ILE A 62 -2.77 17.94 5.53
N GLN A 63 -2.42 18.52 6.67
CA GLN A 63 -2.64 19.93 6.94
C GLN A 63 -1.30 20.64 7.12
N GLU A 64 -0.93 21.40 6.08
CA GLU A 64 -0.15 22.64 6.16
C GLU A 64 1.28 22.57 6.75
N ALA A 65 1.92 21.40 6.83
CA ALA A 65 3.32 21.31 7.25
C ALA A 65 4.32 21.42 6.08
N GLY A 66 4.05 22.20 5.03
CA GLY A 66 4.97 22.40 3.89
C GLY A 66 5.37 21.15 3.08
N ALA A 67 4.99 19.94 3.51
CA ALA A 67 5.19 18.68 2.82
C ALA A 67 3.95 18.34 1.99
N SER A 68 4.13 18.16 0.68
CA SER A 68 3.06 17.75 -0.23
C SER A 68 2.93 16.23 -0.21
N ALA A 69 1.78 15.74 0.25
CA ALA A 69 1.44 14.33 0.24
C ALA A 69 0.43 14.03 -0.86
N ILE A 70 0.90 13.40 -1.93
CA ILE A 70 0.05 12.96 -3.03
C ILE A 70 -0.25 11.49 -2.81
N VAL A 71 -1.52 11.16 -2.57
CA VAL A 71 -1.98 9.78 -2.55
C VAL A 71 -2.45 9.43 -3.95
N LEU A 72 -1.77 8.51 -4.61
CA LEU A 72 -2.14 8.05 -5.95
C LEU A 72 -2.83 6.69 -5.87
N GLN A 73 -3.89 6.57 -6.67
CA GLN A 73 -4.52 5.30 -7.01
C GLN A 73 -4.17 5.00 -8.48
N GLY A 74 -3.34 4.00 -8.72
CA GLY A 74 -2.93 3.68 -10.08
C GLY A 74 -1.74 2.75 -10.19
N ASN A 75 -1.32 2.50 -11.42
CA ASN A 75 -0.15 1.70 -11.70
C ASN A 75 1.10 2.40 -11.12
N LEU A 76 2.00 1.61 -10.53
CA LEU A 76 3.27 2.10 -10.02
C LEU A 76 4.09 2.82 -11.10
N ALA A 77 3.93 2.42 -12.37
CA ALA A 77 4.52 3.09 -13.53
C ALA A 77 3.94 4.49 -13.78
N ASP A 78 2.65 4.71 -13.58
CA ASP A 78 2.00 6.03 -13.73
C ASP A 78 2.44 6.98 -12.61
N ALA A 79 2.65 6.42 -11.42
CA ALA A 79 3.23 7.15 -10.30
C ALA A 79 4.70 7.54 -10.55
N ALA A 80 5.47 6.69 -11.24
CA ALA A 80 6.82 7.01 -11.68
C ALA A 80 6.83 8.13 -12.75
N ALA A 81 5.95 8.05 -13.75
CA ALA A 81 5.85 9.08 -14.80
C ALA A 81 5.50 10.48 -14.24
N SER A 82 4.67 10.54 -13.21
CA SER A 82 4.31 11.78 -12.50
C SER A 82 5.37 12.28 -11.52
N SER A 83 6.54 11.64 -11.43
CA SER A 83 7.66 12.04 -10.54
C SER A 83 8.78 12.81 -11.24
N SER A 84 8.64 13.04 -12.55
CA SER A 84 9.63 13.75 -13.38
C SER A 84 9.75 15.23 -12.98
N GLY A 85 10.63 15.53 -12.02
CA GLY A 85 11.05 16.90 -11.68
C GLY A 85 11.22 17.25 -10.20
N GLU A 86 10.90 16.35 -9.26
CA GLU A 86 10.92 16.66 -7.82
C GLU A 86 12.13 16.00 -7.13
N THR A 87 13.18 16.79 -6.85
CA THR A 87 14.50 16.27 -6.43
C THR A 87 14.59 15.84 -4.96
N ASN A 88 13.52 16.00 -4.17
CA ASN A 88 13.48 15.67 -2.73
C ASN A 88 12.19 14.94 -2.31
N THR A 89 11.60 14.14 -3.20
CA THR A 89 10.37 13.39 -2.90
C THR A 89 10.64 11.92 -2.63
N THR A 90 10.34 11.45 -1.41
CA THR A 90 10.36 10.02 -1.09
C THR A 90 9.01 9.39 -1.45
N THR A 91 9.01 8.30 -2.22
CA THR A 91 7.77 7.60 -2.59
C THR A 91 7.60 6.34 -1.76
N TYR A 92 6.50 6.28 -1.01
CA TYR A 92 6.05 5.12 -0.24
C TYR A 92 4.95 4.40 -1.01
N VAL A 93 5.10 3.09 -1.18
CA VAL A 93 4.05 2.20 -1.66
C VAL A 93 3.54 1.37 -0.50
N ILE A 94 2.23 1.41 -0.31
CA ILE A 94 1.50 0.62 0.66
C ILE A 94 0.71 -0.43 -0.13
N THR A 95 1.02 -1.70 0.10
CA THR A 95 0.38 -2.82 -0.61
C THR A 95 0.39 -4.08 0.25
N THR A 96 -0.33 -5.13 -0.16
CA THR A 96 -0.24 -6.41 0.56
C THR A 96 1.03 -7.15 0.15
N PHE A 97 1.53 -8.00 1.05
CA PHE A 97 2.67 -8.88 0.71
C PHE A 97 2.34 -9.79 -0.49
N ALA A 98 1.07 -10.16 -0.65
CA ALA A 98 0.54 -10.89 -1.81
C ALA A 98 0.74 -10.14 -3.13
N MET A 99 0.36 -8.87 -3.16
CA MET A 99 0.50 -8.05 -4.35
C MET A 99 1.95 -7.71 -4.63
N LYS A 100 2.76 -7.44 -3.60
CA LYS A 100 4.21 -7.29 -3.76
C LYS A 100 4.86 -8.52 -4.39
N ALA A 101 4.46 -9.73 -4.00
CA ALA A 101 4.97 -10.98 -4.57
C ALA A 101 4.52 -11.22 -6.03
N SER A 102 3.46 -10.54 -6.49
CA SER A 102 3.04 -10.59 -7.89
C SER A 102 3.77 -9.61 -8.81
N LEU A 103 4.64 -8.74 -8.27
CA LEU A 103 5.40 -7.79 -9.09
C LEU A 103 6.43 -8.50 -9.97
N PRO A 104 6.70 -7.97 -11.18
CA PRO A 104 7.83 -8.44 -11.99
C PRO A 104 9.15 -8.30 -11.22
N PRO A 105 10.09 -9.26 -11.34
CA PRO A 105 11.36 -9.22 -10.59
C PRO A 105 12.21 -7.97 -10.84
N ALA A 106 12.03 -7.32 -11.99
CA ALA A 106 12.70 -6.08 -12.31
C ALA A 106 12.23 -4.92 -11.41
N ILE A 107 10.92 -4.82 -11.17
CA ILE A 107 10.31 -3.77 -10.35
C ILE A 107 10.42 -4.12 -8.87
N GLU A 108 10.26 -5.41 -8.51
CA GLU A 108 10.33 -5.86 -7.12
C GLU A 108 11.64 -5.46 -6.43
N ARG A 109 12.76 -5.46 -7.18
CA ARG A 109 14.09 -5.05 -6.69
C ARG A 109 14.21 -3.55 -6.43
N CYS A 110 13.33 -2.74 -7.01
CA CYS A 110 13.28 -1.30 -6.78
C CYS A 110 12.50 -0.92 -5.52
N LEU A 111 11.88 -1.89 -4.83
CA LEU A 111 11.15 -1.68 -3.59
C LEU A 111 11.99 -2.11 -2.39
N THR A 112 12.24 -1.18 -1.49
CA THR A 112 12.90 -1.44 -0.20
C THR A 112 11.86 -1.55 0.89
N PHE A 113 11.88 -2.63 1.68
CA PHE A 113 10.94 -2.83 2.77
C PHE A 113 11.20 -1.86 3.92
N GLU A 114 10.15 -1.19 4.39
CA GLU A 114 10.20 -0.21 5.49
C GLU A 114 9.50 -0.78 6.74
N HIS A 115 8.21 -1.10 6.61
CA HIS A 115 7.37 -1.50 7.76
C HIS A 115 6.27 -2.48 7.35
N ALA A 116 5.79 -3.29 8.29
CA ALA A 116 4.65 -4.20 8.09
C ALA A 116 3.56 -3.94 9.12
N MET A 117 2.32 -3.87 8.65
CA MET A 117 1.10 -3.78 9.45
C MET A 117 0.33 -5.10 9.40
N PHE A 118 0.00 -5.63 10.57
CA PHE A 118 -0.75 -6.87 10.72
C PHE A 118 -1.85 -6.67 11.78
N PRO A 119 -3.06 -7.22 11.59
CA PRO A 119 -3.51 -8.02 10.43
C PRO A 119 -4.16 -7.16 9.33
N HIS A 120 -3.94 -7.51 8.07
CA HIS A 120 -4.67 -6.98 6.91
C HIS A 120 -4.92 -8.06 5.86
N LEU A 121 -6.20 -8.41 5.66
CA LEU A 121 -6.67 -9.31 4.62
C LEU A 121 -7.23 -8.50 3.45
N ASP A 122 -6.63 -8.63 2.29
CA ASP A 122 -7.23 -8.16 1.05
C ASP A 122 -8.27 -9.17 0.54
N LEU A 123 -9.51 -8.73 0.44
CA LEU A 123 -10.63 -9.56 0.00
C LEU A 123 -10.70 -9.67 -1.52
N ASP A 124 -10.14 -8.70 -2.25
CA ASP A 124 -10.14 -8.70 -3.72
C ASP A 124 -9.10 -9.71 -4.25
N HIS A 125 -8.04 -9.94 -3.49
CA HIS A 125 -6.93 -10.84 -3.84
C HIS A 125 -6.70 -11.92 -2.77
N ILE A 126 -7.79 -12.55 -2.32
CA ILE A 126 -7.73 -13.58 -1.26
C ILE A 126 -6.95 -14.82 -1.72
N GLY A 127 -7.00 -15.16 -3.01
CA GLY A 127 -6.30 -16.34 -3.55
C GLY A 127 -4.79 -16.21 -3.44
N GLU A 128 -4.26 -15.04 -3.77
CA GLU A 128 -2.84 -14.68 -3.66
C GLU A 128 -2.42 -14.62 -2.19
N SER A 129 -3.27 -14.06 -1.33
CA SER A 129 -3.06 -13.97 0.11
C SER A 129 -2.94 -15.37 0.75
N VAL A 130 -3.85 -16.29 0.41
CA VAL A 130 -3.82 -17.66 0.93
C VAL A 130 -2.56 -18.42 0.50
N LYS A 131 -2.06 -18.20 -0.73
CA LYS A 131 -0.83 -18.86 -1.24
C LYS A 131 0.41 -18.51 -0.43
N LEU A 132 0.50 -17.30 0.11
CA LEU A 132 1.60 -16.87 0.98
C LEU A 132 1.48 -17.38 2.44
N GLY A 133 0.34 -17.98 2.78
CA GLY A 133 0.03 -18.44 4.12
C GLY A 133 -0.39 -17.32 5.06
N TRP A 134 -0.79 -17.71 6.27
CA TRP A 134 -1.48 -16.82 7.22
C TRP A 134 -0.73 -15.54 7.60
N LYS A 135 0.60 -15.55 7.79
CA LYS A 135 1.36 -14.34 8.15
C LYS A 135 1.56 -13.41 6.97
N GLY A 136 1.97 -13.95 5.81
CA GLY A 136 2.20 -13.14 4.61
C GLY A 136 0.90 -12.63 4.01
N GLY A 137 -0.11 -13.49 3.88
CA GLY A 137 -1.41 -13.14 3.31
C GLY A 137 -2.25 -12.20 4.17
N LEU A 138 -1.94 -12.08 5.46
CA LEU A 138 -2.62 -11.14 6.36
C LEU A 138 -1.73 -9.94 6.72
N SER A 139 -0.73 -9.61 5.90
CA SER A 139 0.15 -8.46 6.15
C SER A 139 0.03 -7.43 5.04
N LEU A 140 -0.18 -6.18 5.46
CA LEU A 140 0.03 -5.00 4.65
C LEU A 140 1.46 -4.54 4.89
N GLY A 141 2.19 -4.17 3.85
CA GLY A 141 3.52 -3.62 3.97
C GLY A 141 3.59 -2.19 3.46
N ILE A 142 4.67 -1.54 3.85
CA ILE A 142 5.08 -0.22 3.42
C ILE A 142 6.48 -0.40 2.84
N TRP A 143 6.66 0.05 1.61
CA TRP A 143 7.93 -0.02 0.89
C TRP A 143 8.31 1.36 0.37
N ILE A 144 9.60 1.66 0.39
CA ILE A 144 10.17 2.83 -0.27
C ILE A 144 10.54 2.44 -1.70
N VAL A 145 10.18 3.29 -2.66
CA VAL A 145 10.42 3.07 -4.07
C VAL A 145 11.59 3.91 -4.57
N ASP A 146 12.54 3.28 -5.24
CA ASP A 146 13.51 3.97 -6.08
C ASP A 146 12.91 4.24 -7.47
N MET A 147 12.45 5.47 -7.69
CA MET A 147 11.83 5.88 -8.96
C MET A 147 12.81 5.81 -10.14
N MET A 148 14.11 6.07 -9.92
CA MET A 148 15.12 5.95 -10.99
C MET A 148 15.33 4.49 -11.39
N CYS A 149 15.26 3.57 -10.42
CA CYS A 149 15.28 2.13 -10.68
C CYS A 149 14.06 1.72 -11.51
N ILE A 150 12.85 2.16 -11.15
CA ILE A 150 11.62 1.83 -11.90
C ILE A 150 11.68 2.35 -13.33
N GLU A 151 12.05 3.63 -13.54
CA GLU A 151 12.18 4.20 -14.89
C GLU A 151 13.20 3.44 -15.74
N ARG A 152 14.31 3.02 -15.14
CA ARG A 152 15.30 2.20 -15.84
C ARG A 152 14.73 0.83 -16.20
N SER A 153 14.02 0.20 -15.27
CA SER A 153 13.40 -1.11 -15.48
C SER A 153 12.26 -1.07 -16.50
N SER A 154 11.52 0.03 -16.60
CA SER A 154 10.50 0.23 -17.65
C SER A 154 11.13 0.48 -19.02
N ASN A 155 12.25 1.21 -19.08
CA ASN A 155 12.95 1.51 -20.33
C ASN A 155 13.78 0.34 -20.87
N LEU A 156 14.25 -0.58 -20.02
CA LEU A 156 14.98 -1.78 -20.44
C LEU A 156 14.07 -2.92 -20.93
N GLY A 157 12.77 -2.83 -20.66
CA GLY A 157 11.76 -3.81 -21.06
C GLY A 157 10.83 -3.25 -22.12
N ASP A 158 11.28 -3.19 -23.38
CA ASP A 158 10.39 -2.93 -24.52
C ASP A 158 9.25 -3.97 -24.59
N ALA A 159 8.02 -3.49 -24.81
CA ALA A 159 6.89 -4.20 -25.41
C ALA A 159 6.21 -5.36 -24.62
N LEU A 160 5.67 -5.08 -23.44
CA LEU A 160 4.42 -5.74 -23.02
C LEU A 160 3.47 -4.69 -22.42
N PRO A 161 2.23 -4.55 -22.90
CA PRO A 161 1.29 -3.67 -22.24
C PRO A 161 1.08 -4.24 -20.83
N LEU A 162 1.45 -3.46 -19.82
CA LEU A 162 0.98 -3.66 -18.45
C LEU A 162 -0.52 -3.36 -18.42
N GLN A 163 -1.32 -4.17 -19.12
CA GLN A 163 -2.74 -4.33 -18.81
C GLN A 163 -2.82 -5.20 -17.57
N ILE A 164 -2.65 -4.53 -16.44
CA ILE A 164 -3.06 -5.06 -15.15
C ILE A 164 -4.50 -4.58 -14.99
N GLU A 165 -5.46 -5.45 -15.33
CA GLU A 165 -6.87 -5.26 -14.94
C GLU A 165 -7.03 -5.13 -13.41
#